data_AF-A0A7C6TPP4-F1
#
_entry.id   AF-A0A7C6TPP4-F1
#
_cell.length_a   1.000
_cell.length_b   1.000
_cell.length_c   1.000
_cell.angle_alpha   90.00
_cell.angle_beta   90.00
_cell.angle_gamma   90.00
#
_symmetry.space_group_name_H-M   'P 1'
#
loop_
_entity.id
_entity.type
_entity.pdbx_description
1 polymer ?
#
loop_
_entity_poly.entity_id
_entity_poly.type
_entity_poly.pdbx_seq_one_letter_code
_entity_poly.pdbx_strand_id
1 'polypeptide(L)'
;MEKFKIKNEELILLNDGEIPDFPKYTSQLINLANQNAQGTRPKVVGQLSDIFPKYERENEDDISLKSWREWYLKEYPDAVDNATEKIIAQVENLKEAIKLIDKEMIRKWVE
;
A
#
# COMPACT_ATOMS: atom_id res chain seq x y z
N MET A 1 -12.49 -20.60 21.17
CA MET A 1 -13.00 -19.55 20.26
C MET A 1 -12.93 -20.06 18.84
N GLU A 2 -14.06 -20.20 18.17
CA GLU A 2 -14.06 -20.38 16.71
C GLU A 2 -13.49 -19.11 16.05
N LYS A 3 -12.67 -19.30 15.02
CA LYS A 3 -12.11 -18.20 14.23
C LYS A 3 -13.02 -17.98 13.03
N PHE A 4 -13.60 -16.79 12.93
CA PHE A 4 -14.27 -16.34 11.72
C PHE A 4 -13.24 -16.16 10.59
N LYS A 5 -13.53 -16.69 9.41
CA LYS A 5 -12.70 -16.51 8.20
C LYS A 5 -13.50 -15.72 7.18
N ILE A 6 -12.89 -14.68 6.65
CA ILE A 6 -13.46 -13.83 5.61
C ILE A 6 -12.43 -13.66 4.49
N LYS A 7 -12.90 -13.57 3.24
CA LYS A 7 -12.03 -13.28 2.10
C LYS A 7 -11.72 -11.78 2.02
N ASN A 8 -10.53 -11.42 1.55
CA ASN A 8 -10.18 -10.01 1.36
C ASN A 8 -11.11 -9.29 0.38
N GLU A 9 -11.54 -9.97 -0.68
CA GLU A 9 -12.51 -9.43 -1.66
C GLU A 9 -13.84 -9.09 -0.98
N GLU A 10 -14.32 -9.98 -0.11
CA GLU A 10 -15.54 -9.78 0.66
C GLU A 10 -15.40 -8.62 1.65
N LEU A 11 -14.25 -8.49 2.32
CA LEU A 11 -13.95 -7.35 3.19
C LEU A 11 -13.95 -6.01 2.45
N ILE A 12 -13.39 -5.95 1.24
CA ILE A 12 -13.35 -4.72 0.44
C ILE A 12 -14.77 -4.29 0.07
N LEU A 13 -15.59 -5.25 -0.38
CA LEU A 13 -16.99 -5.00 -0.75
C LEU A 13 -17.84 -4.57 0.45
N LEU A 14 -17.65 -5.18 1.63
CA LEU A 14 -18.34 -4.79 2.86
C LEU A 14 -17.98 -3.38 3.34
N ASN A 15 -16.83 -2.86 2.91
CA ASN A 15 -16.40 -1.50 3.20
C ASN A 15 -16.77 -0.51 2.08
N ASP A 16 -17.62 -0.89 1.11
CA ASP A 16 -17.93 -0.07 -0.08
C ASP A 16 -16.68 0.33 -0.90
N GLY A 17 -15.65 -0.51 -0.85
CA GLY A 17 -14.41 -0.33 -1.59
C GLY A 17 -14.45 -0.93 -2.99
N GLU A 18 -13.57 -0.45 -3.86
CA GLU A 18 -13.35 -1.03 -5.19
C GLU A 18 -12.15 -1.98 -5.16
N ILE A 19 -12.29 -3.13 -5.84
CA ILE A 19 -11.17 -4.06 -6.03
C ILE A 19 -10.32 -3.50 -7.18
N PRO A 20 -9.07 -3.10 -6.93
CA PRO A 20 -8.22 -2.57 -7.99
C PRO A 20 -7.86 -3.69 -9.00
N ASP A 21 -8.04 -3.40 -10.28
CA ASP A 21 -7.63 -4.29 -11.36
C ASP A 21 -6.15 -4.07 -11.71
N PHE A 22 -5.28 -4.83 -11.06
CA PHE A 22 -3.85 -4.79 -11.29
C PHE A 22 -3.40 -5.95 -12.19
N PRO A 23 -2.61 -5.70 -13.27
CA PRO A 23 -2.08 -6.76 -14.11
C PRO A 23 -1.27 -7.77 -13.29
N LYS A 24 -1.28 -9.02 -13.75
CA LYS A 24 -0.59 -10.13 -13.06
C LYS A 24 0.84 -9.76 -12.68
N TYR A 25 1.22 -10.08 -11.44
CA TYR A 25 2.52 -9.81 -10.81
C TYR A 25 2.86 -8.36 -10.47
N THR A 26 2.12 -7.36 -10.97
CA THR A 26 2.46 -5.93 -10.72
C THR A 26 2.42 -5.57 -9.24
N SER A 27 1.39 -5.99 -8.50
CA SER A 27 1.31 -5.74 -7.05
C SER A 27 2.46 -6.41 -6.27
N GLN A 28 2.97 -7.55 -6.74
CA GLN A 28 4.13 -8.21 -6.10
C GLN A 28 5.40 -7.38 -6.26
N LEU A 29 5.62 -6.84 -7.47
CA LEU A 29 6.75 -5.96 -7.75
C LEU A 29 6.64 -4.63 -7.01
N ILE A 30 5.45 -4.03 -6.96
CA ILE A 30 5.19 -2.80 -6.20
C ILE A 30 5.43 -3.03 -4.70
N ASN A 31 4.98 -4.16 -4.16
CA ASN A 31 5.20 -4.51 -2.76
C ASN A 31 6.69 -4.70 -2.46
N LEU A 32 7.43 -5.39 -3.32
CA LEU A 32 8.88 -5.54 -3.19
C LEU A 32 9.59 -4.17 -3.26
N ALA A 33 9.20 -3.32 -4.21
CA ALA A 33 9.73 -1.97 -4.32
C ALA A 33 9.46 -1.15 -3.07
N ASN A 34 8.23 -1.19 -2.54
CA ASN A 34 7.87 -0.46 -1.32
C ASN A 34 8.59 -0.97 -0.07
N GLN A 35 8.88 -2.28 0.03
CA GLN A 35 9.69 -2.81 1.13
C GLN A 35 11.09 -2.17 1.17
N ASN A 36 11.70 -1.99 0.00
CA ASN A 36 13.00 -1.33 -0.14
C ASN A 36 12.89 0.20 0.04
N ALA A 37 11.91 0.84 -0.60
CA ALA A 37 11.72 2.30 -0.60
C ALA A 37 11.21 2.84 0.74
N GLN A 38 10.54 1.99 1.52
CA GLN A 38 9.86 2.36 2.76
C GLN A 38 8.86 3.52 2.56
N GLY A 39 8.17 3.52 1.40
CA GLY A 39 7.28 4.60 0.96
C GLY A 39 6.03 4.74 1.83
N THR A 40 5.52 3.65 2.40
CA THR A 40 4.34 3.65 3.26
C THR A 40 4.68 3.60 4.76
N ARG A 41 5.91 3.98 5.16
CA ARG A 41 6.23 4.09 6.59
C ARG A 41 5.44 5.22 7.24
N PRO A 42 5.19 5.16 8.56
CA PRO A 42 4.39 6.18 9.26
C PRO A 42 4.92 7.60 9.12
N LYS A 43 6.24 7.76 9.01
CA LYS A 43 6.87 9.07 8.74
C LYS A 43 6.52 9.70 7.39
N VAL A 44 5.95 8.93 6.45
CA VAL A 44 5.56 9.37 5.10
C VAL A 44 4.04 9.50 5.00
N VAL A 45 3.30 8.50 5.48
CA VAL A 45 1.83 8.40 5.28
C VAL A 45 1.02 8.58 6.56
N GLY A 46 1.65 8.96 7.66
CA GLY A 46 1.02 8.97 8.98
C GLY A 46 0.89 7.56 9.58
N GLN A 47 0.82 7.52 10.91
CA GLN A 47 0.60 6.29 11.66
C GLN A 47 -0.91 6.08 11.85
N LEU A 48 -1.49 5.04 11.23
CA LEU A 48 -2.95 4.81 11.25
C LEU A 48 -3.53 4.79 12.67
N SER A 49 -2.84 4.17 13.64
CA SER A 49 -3.28 4.12 15.06
C SER A 49 -3.38 5.48 15.72
N ASP A 50 -2.65 6.47 15.22
CA ASP A 50 -2.56 7.80 15.82
C ASP A 50 -3.55 8.74 15.13
N ILE A 51 -3.73 8.60 13.81
CA ILE A 51 -4.54 9.50 12.99
C ILE A 51 -6.01 9.07 12.92
N PHE A 52 -6.32 7.77 12.93
CA PHE A 52 -7.69 7.29 12.81
C PHE A 52 -8.58 7.73 13.99
N PRO A 53 -8.11 7.68 15.26
CA PRO A 53 -8.88 8.24 16.37
C PRO A 53 -9.09 9.76 16.27
N LYS A 54 -8.20 10.50 15.61
CA LYS A 54 -8.38 11.94 15.36
C LYS A 54 -9.50 12.15 14.34
N TYR A 55 -9.46 11.42 13.24
CA TYR A 55 -10.52 11.41 12.25
C TYR A 55 -11.89 11.06 12.86
N GLU A 56 -11.98 9.99 13.66
CA GLU A 56 -13.24 9.57 14.29
C GLU A 56 -13.85 10.68 15.16
N ARG A 57 -13.04 11.36 15.99
CA ARG A 57 -13.51 12.48 16.82
C ARG A 57 -13.96 13.70 16.01
N GLU A 58 -13.37 13.91 14.83
CA GLU A 58 -13.68 15.07 13.98
C GLU A 58 -14.85 14.81 13.01
N ASN A 59 -15.24 13.53 12.82
CA ASN A 59 -16.25 13.10 11.85
C ASN A 59 -17.27 12.12 12.47
N GLU A 60 -17.62 12.29 13.76
CA GLU A 60 -18.51 11.37 14.50
C GLU A 60 -19.85 11.11 13.78
N ASP A 61 -20.34 12.09 13.00
CA ASP A 61 -21.60 12.02 12.25
C ASP A 61 -21.52 11.27 10.90
N ASP A 62 -20.31 11.04 10.35
CA ASP A 62 -20.07 10.36 9.06
C ASP A 62 -18.75 9.60 9.06
N ILE A 63 -18.81 8.33 9.46
CA ILE A 63 -17.69 7.39 9.38
C ILE A 63 -17.84 6.52 8.12
N SER A 64 -17.26 7.00 7.01
CA SER A 64 -17.29 6.29 5.72
C SER A 64 -15.91 6.32 5.04
N LEU A 65 -15.69 5.46 4.04
CA LEU A 65 -14.46 5.52 3.23
C LEU A 65 -14.29 6.87 2.53
N LYS A 66 -15.41 7.49 2.14
CA LYS A 66 -15.41 8.78 1.45
C LYS A 66 -14.96 9.89 2.40
N SER A 67 -15.58 10.03 3.57
CA SER A 67 -15.21 11.05 4.55
C SER A 67 -13.78 10.83 5.08
N TRP A 68 -13.36 9.58 5.27
CA TRP A 68 -11.96 9.23 5.56
C TRP A 68 -11.00 9.74 4.49
N ARG A 69 -11.28 9.47 3.22
CA ARG A 69 -10.41 9.89 2.11
C ARG A 69 -10.30 11.41 2.03
N GLU A 70 -11.42 12.12 2.13
CA GLU A 70 -11.47 13.58 2.09
C GLU A 70 -10.69 14.19 3.26
N TRP A 71 -10.89 13.68 4.48
CA TRP A 71 -10.18 14.11 5.68
C TRP A 71 -8.67 13.82 5.58
N TYR A 72 -8.29 12.60 5.19
CA TYR A 72 -6.90 12.20 5.09
C TYR A 72 -6.13 13.02 4.05
N LEU A 73 -6.71 13.27 2.87
CA LEU A 73 -6.08 14.10 1.83
C LEU A 73 -5.99 15.58 2.23
N LYS A 74 -6.83 16.05 3.15
CA LYS A 74 -6.73 17.40 3.70
C LYS A 74 -5.60 17.52 4.73
N GLU A 75 -5.48 16.55 5.63
CA GLU A 75 -4.48 16.56 6.71
C GLU A 75 -3.09 16.12 6.23
N TYR A 76 -3.03 15.27 5.20
CA TYR A 76 -1.82 14.69 4.63
C TYR A 76 -1.80 14.87 3.10
N PRO A 77 -1.81 16.11 2.58
CA PRO A 77 -2.01 16.39 1.14
C PRO A 77 -0.95 15.74 0.25
N ASP A 78 0.30 15.71 0.70
CA ASP A 78 1.42 15.19 -0.09
C ASP A 78 1.74 13.72 0.21
N ALA A 79 1.04 13.06 1.14
CA ALA A 79 1.45 11.75 1.63
C ALA A 79 1.37 10.66 0.54
N VAL A 80 0.31 10.69 -0.27
CA VAL A 80 0.13 9.73 -1.37
C VAL A 80 1.19 9.96 -2.44
N ASP A 81 1.44 11.21 -2.82
CA ASP A 81 2.42 11.57 -3.85
C ASP A 81 3.84 11.24 -3.37
N ASN A 82 4.20 11.62 -2.15
CA ASN A 82 5.52 11.30 -1.56
C ASN A 82 5.77 9.79 -1.45
N ALA A 83 4.76 9.00 -1.08
CA ALA A 83 4.85 7.55 -1.07
C ALA A 83 5.03 7.01 -2.50
N THR A 84 4.28 7.54 -3.46
CA THR A 84 4.31 7.15 -4.87
C THR A 84 5.68 7.42 -5.49
N GLU A 85 6.25 8.63 -5.29
CA GLU A 85 7.58 9.01 -5.78
C GLU A 85 8.69 8.11 -5.23
N LYS A 86 8.60 7.75 -3.94
CA LYS A 86 9.54 6.80 -3.33
C LYS A 86 9.45 5.42 -3.95
N ILE A 87 8.22 4.93 -4.14
CA ILE A 87 7.99 3.57 -4.66
C ILE A 87 8.39 3.50 -6.13
N ILE A 88 8.03 4.49 -6.96
CA ILE A 88 8.35 4.48 -8.39
C ILE A 88 9.86 4.53 -8.64
N ALA A 89 10.60 5.34 -7.88
CA ALA A 89 12.06 5.36 -7.96
C ALA A 89 12.67 3.98 -7.71
N GLN A 90 12.10 3.21 -6.77
CA GLN A 90 12.56 1.86 -6.47
C GLN A 90 12.06 0.81 -7.47
N VAL A 91 10.89 1.01 -8.09
CA VAL A 91 10.43 0.20 -9.22
C VAL A 91 11.40 0.34 -10.39
N GLU A 92 11.86 1.54 -10.71
CA GLU A 92 12.88 1.75 -11.75
C GLU A 92 14.19 1.04 -11.44
N ASN A 93 14.65 1.08 -10.18
CA ASN A 93 15.83 0.31 -9.75
C ASN A 93 15.63 -1.21 -9.96
N LEU A 94 14.45 -1.75 -9.64
CA LEU A 94 14.14 -3.17 -9.86
C LEU A 94 14.07 -3.51 -11.35
N LYS A 95 13.53 -2.61 -12.19
CA LYS A 95 13.51 -2.79 -13.65
C LYS A 95 14.92 -2.93 -14.22
N GLU A 96 15.86 -2.13 -13.75
CA GLU A 96 17.27 -2.26 -14.14
C GLU A 96 17.91 -3.54 -13.57
N ALA A 97 17.63 -3.88 -12.31
CA ALA A 97 18.17 -5.10 -11.70
C ALA A 97 17.71 -6.38 -12.42
N ILE A 98 16.46 -6.43 -12.88
CA ILE A 98 15.91 -7.58 -13.62
C ILE A 98 16.73 -7.87 -14.89
N LYS A 99 17.26 -6.85 -15.56
CA LYS A 99 18.08 -7.02 -16.78
C LYS A 99 19.41 -7.72 -16.49
N LEU A 100 19.88 -7.68 -15.24
CA LEU A 100 21.12 -8.31 -14.81
C LEU A 100 20.95 -9.78 -14.40
N ILE A 101 19.70 -10.23 -14.24
CA ILE A 101 19.40 -11.59 -13.80
C ILE A 101 19.55 -12.54 -15.00
N ASP A 102 20.50 -13.47 -14.89
CA ASP A 102 20.69 -14.55 -15.84
C ASP A 102 20.47 -15.93 -15.19
N LYS A 103 20.48 -16.97 -16.02
CA LYS A 103 20.26 -18.35 -15.58
C LYS A 103 21.35 -18.84 -14.61
N GLU A 104 22.58 -18.37 -14.75
CA GLU A 104 23.69 -18.78 -13.89
C GLU A 104 23.56 -18.17 -12.50
N MET A 105 23.21 -16.88 -12.42
CA MET A 105 22.90 -16.19 -11.17
C MET A 105 21.74 -16.85 -10.44
N ILE A 106 20.66 -17.20 -11.16
CA ILE A 106 19.53 -17.95 -10.57
C ILE A 106 20.01 -19.31 -10.05
N ARG A 107 20.84 -20.04 -10.81
CA ARG A 107 21.37 -21.33 -10.37
C ARG A 107 22.16 -21.21 -9.07
N LYS A 108 23.06 -20.22 -8.97
CA LYS A 108 23.86 -19.95 -7.78
C LYS A 108 23.03 -19.58 -6.55
N TRP A 109 21.86 -18.96 -6.75
CA TRP A 109 20.95 -18.61 -5.66
C TRP A 109 20.12 -19.79 -5.15
N VAL A 110 19.84 -20.78 -6.01
CA VAL A 110 19.09 -21.99 -5.66
C VAL A 110 19.92 -23.00 -4.86
N GLU A 111 21.24 -23.02 -5.08
CA GLU A 111 22.21 -23.85 -4.35
C GLU A 111 22.41 -23.38 -2.90
#